data_AF-A0A1W0XEV2-F1
#
_entry.id   AF-A0A1W0XEV2-F1
#
_cell.length_a   1.000
_cell.length_b   1.000
_cell.length_c   1.000
_cell.angle_alpha   90.00
_cell.angle_beta   90.00
_cell.angle_gamma   90.00
#
_symmetry.space_group_name_H-M   'P 1'
#
loop_
_entity.id
_entity.type
_entity.pdbx_description
1 polymer ?
#
loop_
_entity_poly.entity_id
_entity_poly.type
_entity_poly.pdbx_seq_one_letter_code
_entity_poly.pdbx_strand_id
1 'polypeptide(L)'
;MKIVHGGTLNLPIYIADAFAKDALTGNPAAVCVLQSDTALSDVEMQRIAAEMNQTVTAFVCCPDTSTIGEQQLPFNEFGLRWFTPTLEINLCGHATLATAAVIFEIYGEAFHEVKFKTKSGVHSASLKKGFIELDFPLNPGHSLNMAAQADLQPLLDVCSAICGPDTIVDVRYSPGTRYLMVHLNDRVDLVNLVVDPSQFLAAQPITIKLNGVILTVRGSPQGTSAGAGYDFISRFFGPFLGIPEDHVCGSAHTVLAPYWTGVLDKDVKKARMVSKRGGDLLLDIRQNGRIGISGTFYIVDAFASKTFTGNPAAVCVLEQGMELSDEMMQRIAAEVNQTTTAFVRRCDRSIATIKEDSFIAPNGNEFDLRWFTPTMENPFCGHATLATSAVIFDIYKNTFQEAKFKTKTGLHTARLKNGFIELDFPINLGYALGSVEQTQLQPLVDVCSAICGTDAIVAVRFSPGTRYMMVHLSDGVDLEKLIVDPSRFLAVQPQSIKLNGVILTVRGNLPEMATGSGYDFISRFFGPWLGIPEDHVCGSAHTVLAPYWTSVLGKDVKKARMVSTRGGDLLLDIRENGRIGIGGTCQIVLRGQFTL
;
A
#
# COMPACT_ATOMS: atom_id res chain seq x y z
N MET A 1 -6.13 -19.54 1.72
CA MET A 1 -6.55 -19.98 3.07
C MET A 1 -6.34 -21.49 3.26
N LYS A 2 -5.38 -21.92 4.08
CA LYS A 2 -5.44 -23.23 4.77
C LYS A 2 -5.41 -22.96 6.26
N ILE A 3 -6.59 -22.65 6.80
CA ILE A 3 -6.86 -22.76 8.22
C ILE A 3 -6.80 -24.26 8.54
N VAL A 4 -5.93 -24.65 9.47
CA VAL A 4 -5.93 -26.02 10.00
C VAL A 4 -7.15 -26.13 10.90
N HIS A 5 -8.25 -26.56 10.26
CA HIS A 5 -9.64 -26.81 10.68
C HIS A 5 -10.64 -25.97 9.89
N GLY A 6 -11.13 -26.53 8.76
CA GLY A 6 -12.35 -26.11 8.08
C GLY A 6 -12.17 -25.15 6.90
N GLY A 7 -12.23 -25.69 5.68
CA GLY A 7 -12.56 -24.97 4.44
C GLY A 7 -11.54 -23.96 3.90
N THR A 8 -11.42 -23.87 2.57
CA THR A 8 -10.81 -22.71 1.90
C THR A 8 -11.92 -21.71 1.66
N LEU A 9 -11.93 -20.58 2.38
CA LEU A 9 -12.84 -19.47 2.08
C LEU A 9 -12.42 -18.85 0.74
N ASN A 10 -13.29 -18.94 -0.26
CA ASN A 10 -13.12 -18.25 -1.54
C ASN A 10 -13.85 -16.92 -1.44
N LEU A 11 -13.09 -15.83 -1.41
CA LEU A 11 -13.61 -14.47 -1.35
C LEU A 11 -13.37 -13.77 -2.70
N PRO A 12 -14.40 -13.48 -3.49
CA PRO A 12 -14.25 -12.68 -4.70
C PRO A 12 -13.80 -11.26 -4.32
N ILE A 13 -12.64 -10.84 -4.83
CA ILE A 13 -12.11 -9.49 -4.64
C ILE A 13 -11.86 -8.86 -6.01
N TYR A 14 -12.35 -7.64 -6.18
CA TYR A 14 -12.16 -6.82 -7.36
C TYR A 14 -11.36 -5.57 -6.98
N ILE A 15 -10.52 -5.06 -7.88
CA ILE A 15 -9.99 -3.70 -7.78
C ILE A 15 -10.67 -2.92 -8.90
N ALA A 16 -11.46 -1.92 -8.53
CA ALA A 16 -12.21 -1.11 -9.48
C ALA A 16 -11.85 0.37 -9.33
N ASP A 17 -11.49 0.96 -10.46
CA ASP A 17 -11.17 2.38 -10.59
C ASP A 17 -12.45 3.22 -10.62
N ALA A 18 -12.72 3.94 -9.53
CA ALA A 18 -13.79 4.92 -9.48
C ALA A 18 -13.36 6.25 -10.12
N PHE A 19 -14.32 6.97 -10.71
CA PHE A 19 -14.09 8.24 -11.43
C PHE A 19 -13.10 8.11 -12.60
N ALA A 20 -13.12 6.96 -13.25
CA ALA A 20 -12.22 6.61 -14.32
C ALA A 20 -12.97 6.37 -15.62
N LYS A 21 -12.40 6.86 -16.72
CA LYS A 21 -12.84 6.44 -18.06
C LYS A 21 -12.07 5.20 -18.49
N ASP A 22 -10.76 5.21 -18.33
CA ASP A 22 -9.83 4.15 -18.77
C ASP A 22 -9.27 3.41 -17.55
N ALA A 23 -8.89 2.13 -17.72
CA ALA A 23 -8.27 1.35 -16.65
C ALA A 23 -6.97 1.99 -16.15
N LEU A 24 -6.66 1.79 -14.87
CA LEU A 24 -5.50 2.34 -14.17
C LEU A 24 -5.53 3.88 -14.05
N THR A 25 -6.71 4.50 -14.11
CA THR A 25 -6.92 5.95 -13.92
C THR A 25 -7.96 6.20 -12.84
N GLY A 26 -8.03 7.40 -12.25
CA GLY A 26 -9.00 7.67 -11.18
C GLY A 26 -8.55 7.16 -9.81
N ASN A 27 -9.50 6.67 -9.00
CA ASN A 27 -9.27 6.24 -7.61
C ASN A 27 -9.65 4.77 -7.39
N PRO A 28 -8.68 3.88 -7.14
CA PRO A 28 -8.95 2.47 -6.98
C PRO A 28 -9.55 2.16 -5.61
N ALA A 29 -10.49 1.20 -5.61
CA ALA A 29 -10.94 0.55 -4.38
C ALA A 29 -10.95 -0.96 -4.56
N ALA A 30 -10.52 -1.67 -3.51
CA ALA A 30 -10.77 -3.10 -3.41
C ALA A 30 -12.24 -3.32 -3.01
N VAL A 31 -12.93 -4.26 -3.66
CA VAL A 31 -14.32 -4.63 -3.37
C VAL A 31 -14.35 -6.13 -3.09
N CYS A 32 -14.61 -6.49 -1.83
CA CYS A 32 -14.78 -7.86 -1.37
C CYS A 32 -16.28 -8.21 -1.35
N VAL A 33 -16.67 -9.22 -2.12
CA VAL A 33 -18.08 -9.68 -2.17
C VAL A 33 -18.28 -10.81 -1.17
N LEU A 34 -19.08 -10.55 -0.12
CA LEU A 34 -19.40 -11.50 0.94
C LEU A 34 -20.65 -12.29 0.60
N GLN A 35 -20.63 -13.58 0.93
CA GLN A 35 -21.80 -14.46 0.84
C GLN A 35 -22.83 -14.16 1.95
N SER A 36 -22.37 -13.66 3.10
CA SER A 36 -23.22 -13.27 4.23
C SER A 36 -22.53 -12.22 5.10
N ASP A 37 -23.30 -11.51 5.92
CA ASP A 37 -22.84 -10.41 6.79
C ASP A 37 -22.03 -10.92 7.99
N THR A 38 -22.13 -12.21 8.27
CA THR A 38 -21.38 -12.96 9.28
C THR A 38 -20.18 -13.71 8.72
N ALA A 39 -19.92 -13.62 7.40
CA ALA A 39 -18.83 -14.34 6.76
C ALA A 39 -17.43 -13.93 7.28
N LEU A 40 -17.28 -12.69 7.75
CA LEU A 40 -16.04 -12.14 8.29
C LEU A 40 -16.32 -11.28 9.52
N SER A 41 -15.47 -11.41 10.54
CA SER A 41 -15.45 -10.50 11.69
C SER A 41 -14.80 -9.15 11.34
N ASP A 42 -15.03 -8.13 12.16
CA ASP A 42 -14.42 -6.80 12.02
C ASP A 42 -12.88 -6.86 11.96
N VAL A 43 -12.28 -7.75 12.75
CA VAL A 43 -10.82 -7.96 12.78
C VAL A 43 -10.33 -8.58 11.47
N GLU A 44 -11.09 -9.50 10.88
CA GLU A 44 -10.73 -10.11 9.59
C GLU A 44 -10.88 -9.13 8.44
N MET A 45 -11.96 -8.34 8.41
CA MET A 45 -12.12 -7.26 7.43
C MET A 45 -11.00 -6.23 7.52
N GLN A 46 -10.61 -5.82 8.74
CA GLN A 46 -9.50 -4.89 8.94
C GLN A 46 -8.16 -5.47 8.46
N ARG A 47 -7.91 -6.77 8.71
CA ARG A 47 -6.70 -7.45 8.24
C ARG A 47 -6.68 -7.56 6.71
N ILE A 48 -7.80 -7.89 6.09
CA ILE A 48 -7.92 -7.92 4.62
C ILE A 48 -7.71 -6.52 4.04
N ALA A 49 -8.30 -5.48 4.63
CA ALA A 49 -8.11 -4.11 4.16
C ALA A 49 -6.64 -3.64 4.29
N ALA A 50 -5.97 -4.00 5.38
CA ALA A 50 -4.54 -3.76 5.56
C ALA A 50 -3.70 -4.51 4.51
N GLU A 51 -4.10 -5.75 4.18
CA GLU A 51 -3.41 -6.58 3.20
C GLU A 51 -3.62 -6.09 1.76
N MET A 52 -4.83 -5.65 1.40
CA MET A 52 -5.12 -5.06 0.09
C MET A 52 -4.33 -3.78 -0.15
N ASN A 53 -4.00 -3.06 0.93
CA ASN A 53 -3.25 -1.82 0.92
C ASN A 53 -3.80 -0.76 -0.06
N GLN A 54 -5.11 -0.78 -0.33
CA GLN A 54 -5.80 0.24 -1.10
C GLN A 54 -6.21 1.40 -0.19
N THR A 55 -6.53 2.57 -0.76
CA THR A 55 -7.07 3.71 0.00
C THR A 55 -8.27 3.28 0.85
N VAL A 56 -9.16 2.49 0.23
CA VAL A 56 -10.31 1.85 0.90
C VAL A 56 -10.55 0.47 0.31
N THR A 57 -10.87 -0.48 1.19
CA THR A 57 -11.47 -1.77 0.84
C THR A 57 -12.94 -1.75 1.26
N ALA A 58 -13.83 -1.93 0.30
CA ALA A 58 -15.26 -2.12 0.49
C ALA A 58 -15.58 -3.60 0.71
N PHE A 59 -16.45 -3.89 1.68
CA PHE A 59 -17.03 -5.21 1.89
C PHE A 59 -18.53 -5.11 1.61
N VAL A 60 -18.96 -5.75 0.53
CA VAL A 60 -20.36 -5.77 0.10
C VAL A 60 -20.96 -7.13 0.38
N CYS A 61 -22.06 -7.16 1.13
CA CYS A 61 -22.77 -8.38 1.45
C CYS A 61 -24.05 -8.46 0.62
N CYS A 62 -24.21 -9.56 -0.09
CA CYS A 62 -25.48 -9.89 -0.73
C CYS A 62 -26.48 -10.33 0.34
N PRO A 63 -27.76 -9.96 0.24
CA PRO A 63 -28.78 -10.46 1.16
C PRO A 63 -28.92 -11.98 1.01
N ASP A 64 -29.23 -12.66 2.12
CA ASP A 64 -29.29 -14.12 2.20
C ASP A 64 -30.35 -14.69 1.24
N THR A 65 -29.90 -15.28 0.14
CA THR A 65 -30.77 -15.83 -0.91
C THR A 65 -31.40 -17.16 -0.51
N SER A 66 -31.06 -17.73 0.66
CA SER A 66 -31.61 -18.99 1.16
C SER A 66 -33.11 -18.95 1.50
N THR A 67 -33.73 -17.76 1.50
CA THR A 67 -35.15 -17.55 1.80
C THR A 67 -36.00 -17.18 0.58
N ILE A 68 -35.40 -17.07 -0.61
CA ILE A 68 -36.07 -16.53 -1.79
C ILE A 68 -36.31 -17.67 -2.78
N GLY A 69 -37.58 -18.04 -2.95
CA GLY A 69 -37.98 -19.01 -3.97
C GLY A 69 -37.58 -18.54 -5.36
N GLU A 70 -37.22 -19.49 -6.23
CA GLU A 70 -36.93 -19.24 -7.64
C GLU A 70 -38.06 -18.38 -8.26
N GLN A 71 -37.70 -17.22 -8.84
CA GLN A 71 -38.57 -16.25 -9.55
C GLN A 71 -38.93 -14.91 -8.86
N GLN A 72 -38.07 -14.33 -8.02
CA GLN A 72 -38.06 -12.88 -7.82
C GLN A 72 -36.68 -12.31 -8.15
N LEU A 73 -36.66 -11.15 -8.82
CA LEU A 73 -35.45 -10.34 -9.05
C LEU A 73 -34.63 -10.31 -7.73
N PRO A 74 -33.30 -10.41 -7.77
CA PRO A 74 -32.52 -10.39 -6.52
C PRO A 74 -32.82 -9.09 -5.77
N PHE A 75 -32.88 -9.12 -4.44
CA PHE A 75 -33.05 -7.88 -3.66
C PHE A 75 -31.94 -6.91 -4.05
N ASN A 76 -32.31 -5.68 -4.43
CA ASN A 76 -31.32 -4.65 -4.79
C ASN A 76 -30.71 -3.96 -3.57
N GLU A 77 -30.88 -4.53 -2.37
CA GLU A 77 -30.37 -4.01 -1.10
C GLU A 77 -29.19 -4.85 -0.62
N PHE A 78 -28.04 -4.22 -0.45
CA PHE A 78 -26.78 -4.85 -0.05
C PHE A 78 -26.27 -4.22 1.25
N GLY A 79 -25.64 -5.01 2.11
CA GLY A 79 -24.84 -4.44 3.20
C GLY A 79 -23.53 -3.89 2.65
N LEU A 80 -23.08 -2.70 3.05
CA LEU A 80 -21.79 -2.15 2.62
C LEU A 80 -21.04 -1.51 3.78
N ARG A 81 -19.77 -1.90 3.92
CA ARG A 81 -18.82 -1.37 4.90
C ARG A 81 -17.53 -0.98 4.21
N TRP A 82 -16.80 -0.02 4.77
CA TRP A 82 -15.56 0.49 4.20
C TRP A 82 -14.46 0.54 5.23
N PHE A 83 -13.30 0.00 4.87
CA PHE A 83 -12.13 -0.03 5.73
C PHE A 83 -10.95 0.60 5.00
N THR A 84 -10.29 1.56 5.63
CA THR A 84 -8.91 1.90 5.26
C THR A 84 -7.98 0.78 5.78
N PRO A 85 -6.67 0.80 5.46
CA PRO A 85 -5.72 -0.14 6.04
C PRO A 85 -5.68 -0.16 7.57
N THR A 86 -6.17 0.90 8.24
CA THR A 86 -6.04 1.08 9.69
C THR A 86 -7.35 1.14 10.45
N LEU A 87 -8.47 1.54 9.83
CA LEU A 87 -9.76 1.67 10.50
C LEU A 87 -10.97 1.55 9.57
N GLU A 88 -12.14 1.25 10.15
CA GLU A 88 -13.43 1.35 9.46
C GLU A 88 -13.92 2.80 9.39
N ILE A 89 -14.36 3.24 8.20
CA ILE A 89 -14.95 4.56 7.97
C ILE A 89 -16.46 4.47 7.74
N ASN A 90 -17.19 5.53 8.11
CA ASN A 90 -18.65 5.54 8.05
C ASN A 90 -19.22 5.83 6.66
N LEU A 91 -18.42 6.38 5.73
CA LEU A 91 -18.86 6.76 4.39
C LEU A 91 -17.65 6.85 3.46
N CYS A 92 -17.78 6.30 2.24
CA CYS A 92 -16.77 6.45 1.20
C CYS A 92 -17.41 6.50 -0.20
N GLY A 93 -17.23 7.61 -0.93
CA GLY A 93 -17.82 7.77 -2.27
C GLY A 93 -17.21 6.87 -3.32
N HIS A 94 -15.88 6.94 -3.52
CA HIS A 94 -15.21 6.19 -4.59
C HIS A 94 -15.37 4.67 -4.41
N ALA A 95 -15.25 4.16 -3.19
CA ALA A 95 -15.42 2.73 -2.93
C ALA A 95 -16.88 2.27 -3.08
N THR A 96 -17.87 3.16 -2.83
CA THR A 96 -19.29 2.86 -3.15
C THR A 96 -19.52 2.82 -4.65
N LEU A 97 -18.93 3.76 -5.39
CA LEU A 97 -19.00 3.79 -6.85
C LEU A 97 -18.38 2.52 -7.46
N ALA A 98 -17.18 2.15 -7.00
CA ALA A 98 -16.49 0.92 -7.36
C ALA A 98 -17.32 -0.32 -7.01
N THR A 99 -17.93 -0.36 -5.82
CA THR A 99 -18.81 -1.46 -5.41
C THR A 99 -20.02 -1.58 -6.34
N ALA A 100 -20.68 -0.47 -6.64
CA ALA A 100 -21.82 -0.45 -7.56
C ALA A 100 -21.41 -0.95 -8.96
N ALA A 101 -20.25 -0.53 -9.48
CA ALA A 101 -19.72 -1.01 -10.76
C ALA A 101 -19.50 -2.53 -10.74
N VAL A 102 -18.89 -3.06 -9.68
CA VAL A 102 -18.69 -4.50 -9.50
C VAL A 102 -20.02 -5.25 -9.43
N ILE A 103 -21.01 -4.73 -8.69
CA ILE A 103 -22.34 -5.34 -8.59
C ILE A 103 -23.06 -5.33 -9.96
N PHE A 104 -23.02 -4.21 -10.70
CA PHE A 104 -23.59 -4.15 -12.05
C PHE A 104 -22.87 -5.08 -13.04
N GLU A 105 -21.55 -5.26 -12.91
CA GLU A 105 -20.79 -6.21 -13.72
C GLU A 105 -21.17 -7.67 -13.39
N ILE A 106 -21.27 -8.02 -12.11
CA ILE A 106 -21.60 -9.40 -11.67
C ILE A 106 -23.04 -9.77 -12.00
N TYR A 107 -23.99 -8.87 -11.74
CA TYR A 107 -25.42 -9.16 -11.83
C TYR A 107 -26.08 -8.62 -13.11
N GLY A 108 -25.33 -7.93 -13.97
CA GLY A 108 -25.78 -7.40 -15.27
C GLY A 108 -26.85 -6.31 -15.16
N GLU A 109 -27.61 -6.11 -16.26
CA GLU A 109 -28.70 -5.12 -16.36
C GLU A 109 -29.92 -5.43 -15.46
N ALA A 110 -29.89 -6.50 -14.66
CA ALA A 110 -30.96 -6.87 -13.73
C ALA A 110 -31.25 -5.76 -12.69
N PHE A 111 -30.28 -4.87 -12.46
CA PHE A 111 -30.41 -3.71 -11.57
C PHE A 111 -30.18 -2.40 -12.31
N HIS A 112 -31.18 -1.51 -12.30
CA HIS A 112 -30.99 -0.09 -12.68
C HIS A 112 -30.59 0.78 -11.49
N GLU A 113 -30.87 0.30 -10.27
CA GLU A 113 -30.51 0.93 -9.00
C GLU A 113 -30.17 -0.16 -7.98
N VAL A 114 -29.09 0.05 -7.22
CA VAL A 114 -28.73 -0.72 -6.03
C VAL A 114 -28.74 0.19 -4.80
N LYS A 115 -29.08 -0.36 -3.65
CA LYS A 115 -29.14 0.33 -2.36
C LYS A 115 -28.17 -0.34 -1.40
N PHE A 116 -27.39 0.48 -0.72
CA PHE A 116 -26.39 0.04 0.24
C PHE A 116 -26.82 0.45 1.64
N LYS A 117 -27.03 -0.53 2.53
CA LYS A 117 -27.24 -0.31 3.95
C LYS A 117 -25.88 -0.19 4.64
N THR A 118 -25.61 1.00 5.19
CA THR A 118 -24.29 1.36 5.71
C THR A 118 -24.40 2.03 7.08
N LYS A 119 -23.26 2.27 7.76
CA LYS A 119 -23.23 2.97 9.06
C LYS A 119 -23.74 4.41 8.98
N SER A 120 -23.67 5.05 7.80
CA SER A 120 -24.16 6.42 7.58
C SER A 120 -25.59 6.49 7.03
N GLY A 121 -26.29 5.35 6.96
CA GLY A 121 -27.63 5.25 6.40
C GLY A 121 -27.67 4.44 5.10
N VAL A 122 -28.80 4.52 4.41
CA VAL A 122 -28.99 3.87 3.11
C VAL A 122 -28.55 4.85 2.02
N HIS A 123 -27.65 4.41 1.14
CA HIS A 123 -27.22 5.15 -0.05
C HIS A 123 -27.60 4.37 -1.29
N SER A 124 -28.07 5.02 -2.36
CA SER A 124 -28.34 4.32 -3.61
C SER A 124 -27.32 4.66 -4.69
N ALA A 125 -27.15 3.75 -5.63
CA ALA A 125 -26.35 3.93 -6.83
C ALA A 125 -27.18 3.50 -8.04
N SER A 126 -27.33 4.38 -9.02
CA SER A 126 -28.14 4.14 -10.22
C SER A 126 -27.28 4.17 -11.47
N LEU A 127 -27.46 3.17 -12.35
CA LEU A 127 -26.82 3.17 -13.67
C LEU A 127 -27.65 4.05 -14.61
N LYS A 128 -27.12 5.21 -15.01
CA LYS A 128 -27.74 6.17 -15.91
C LYS A 128 -26.83 6.44 -17.10
N LYS A 129 -27.29 6.07 -18.31
CA LYS A 129 -26.64 6.41 -19.60
C LYS A 129 -25.15 6.01 -19.70
N GLY A 130 -24.73 4.96 -19.01
CA GLY A 130 -23.34 4.50 -19.00
C GLY A 130 -22.47 5.12 -17.89
N PHE A 131 -23.10 5.80 -16.92
CA PHE A 131 -22.48 6.30 -15.69
C PHE A 131 -23.21 5.76 -14.48
N ILE A 132 -22.50 5.65 -13.36
CA ILE A 132 -23.11 5.30 -12.07
C ILE A 132 -23.25 6.60 -11.28
N GLU A 133 -24.48 6.96 -10.94
CA GLU A 133 -24.81 8.10 -10.10
C GLU A 133 -25.00 7.62 -8.67
N LEU A 134 -24.28 8.22 -7.72
CA LEU A 134 -24.46 7.96 -6.29
C LEU A 134 -25.42 8.99 -5.68
N ASP A 135 -26.41 8.51 -4.93
CA ASP A 135 -27.27 9.33 -4.09
C ASP A 135 -26.69 9.40 -2.68
N PHE A 136 -25.88 10.43 -2.43
CA PHE A 136 -25.24 10.70 -1.14
C PHE A 136 -25.82 11.96 -0.50
N PRO A 137 -25.91 12.01 0.85
CA PRO A 137 -26.33 13.22 1.54
C PRO A 137 -25.34 14.36 1.32
N LEU A 138 -25.86 15.57 1.10
CA LEU A 138 -25.05 16.79 1.09
C LEU A 138 -24.48 17.06 2.49
N ASN A 139 -23.22 17.50 2.55
CA ASN A 139 -22.54 17.85 3.79
C ASN A 139 -22.06 19.31 3.74
N PRO A 140 -22.96 20.30 3.69
CA PRO A 140 -22.59 21.69 3.47
C PRO A 140 -21.62 22.18 4.56
N GLY A 141 -20.59 22.91 4.14
CA GLY A 141 -19.69 23.59 5.05
C GLY A 141 -20.30 24.88 5.59
N HIS A 142 -20.10 25.15 6.88
CA HIS A 142 -20.54 26.37 7.53
C HIS A 142 -19.36 27.31 7.78
N SER A 143 -19.63 28.62 7.84
CA SER A 143 -18.62 29.60 8.27
C SER A 143 -18.15 29.29 9.69
N LEU A 144 -16.87 29.55 9.97
CA LEU A 144 -16.28 29.32 11.28
C LEU A 144 -16.86 30.30 12.30
N ASN A 145 -17.27 29.80 13.46
CA ASN A 145 -17.54 30.64 14.62
C ASN A 145 -16.21 31.00 15.32
N MET A 146 -16.23 31.95 16.26
CA MET A 146 -14.99 32.44 16.92
C MET A 146 -14.18 31.33 17.59
N ALA A 147 -14.83 30.34 18.21
CA ALA A 147 -14.13 29.23 18.88
C ALA A 147 -13.47 28.29 17.86
N ALA A 148 -14.19 27.94 16.79
CA ALA A 148 -13.67 27.12 15.71
C ALA A 148 -12.53 27.84 14.96
N GLN A 149 -12.65 29.15 14.75
CA GLN A 149 -11.61 29.97 14.14
C GLN A 149 -10.31 29.92 14.98
N ALA A 150 -10.42 30.11 16.30
CA ALA A 150 -9.25 30.08 17.18
C ALA A 150 -8.57 28.71 17.20
N ASP A 151 -9.34 27.62 17.23
CA ASP A 151 -8.82 26.24 17.26
C ASP A 151 -8.18 25.83 15.92
N LEU A 152 -8.72 26.32 14.79
CA LEU A 152 -8.22 26.01 13.45
C LEU A 152 -7.11 26.95 12.97
N GLN A 153 -6.82 28.03 13.69
CA GLN A 153 -5.87 29.06 13.26
C GLN A 153 -4.48 28.50 12.88
N PRO A 154 -3.84 27.59 13.65
CA PRO A 154 -2.55 27.03 13.27
C PRO A 154 -2.58 26.33 11.90
N LEU A 155 -3.68 25.65 11.58
CA LEU A 155 -3.85 24.97 10.30
C LEU A 155 -4.08 25.96 9.15
N LEU A 156 -4.78 27.07 9.42
CA LEU A 156 -4.96 28.16 8.46
C LEU A 156 -3.65 28.89 8.17
N ASP A 157 -2.78 29.04 9.17
CA ASP A 157 -1.45 29.62 9.01
C ASP A 157 -0.58 28.73 8.10
N VAL A 158 -0.67 27.40 8.25
CA VAL A 158 -0.03 26.44 7.32
C VAL A 158 -0.60 26.57 5.91
N CYS A 159 -1.93 26.65 5.75
CA CYS A 159 -2.54 26.85 4.43
C CYS A 159 -2.07 28.16 3.77
N SER A 160 -1.97 29.25 4.54
CA SER A 160 -1.46 30.54 4.07
C SER A 160 0.01 30.47 3.68
N ALA A 161 0.84 29.76 4.45
CA ALA A 161 2.25 29.55 4.14
C ALA A 161 2.46 28.74 2.84
N ILE A 162 1.62 27.74 2.58
CA ILE A 162 1.66 26.90 1.38
C ILE A 162 1.15 27.66 0.15
N CYS A 163 0.00 28.32 0.27
CA CYS A 163 -0.68 28.93 -0.87
C CYS A 163 -0.20 30.36 -1.17
N GLY A 164 0.43 31.02 -0.20
CA GLY A 164 0.83 32.42 -0.23
C GLY A 164 -0.13 33.33 0.54
N PRO A 165 0.37 34.45 1.09
CA PRO A 165 -0.47 35.41 1.81
C PRO A 165 -1.54 36.01 0.89
N ASP A 166 -2.71 36.31 1.46
CA ASP A 166 -3.89 36.89 0.76
C ASP A 166 -4.51 36.02 -0.35
N THR A 167 -4.21 34.72 -0.37
CA THR A 167 -4.79 33.79 -1.35
C THR A 167 -6.09 33.13 -0.90
N ILE A 168 -6.34 33.06 0.42
CA ILE A 168 -7.54 32.46 0.99
C ILE A 168 -8.73 33.44 0.86
N VAL A 169 -9.77 33.01 0.17
CA VAL A 169 -11.00 33.78 -0.09
C VAL A 169 -12.08 33.46 0.95
N ASP A 170 -12.24 32.18 1.29
CA ASP A 170 -13.25 31.72 2.24
C ASP A 170 -12.81 30.40 2.89
N VAL A 171 -13.32 30.14 4.09
CA VAL A 171 -13.05 28.93 4.86
C VAL A 171 -14.36 28.39 5.42
N ARG A 172 -14.62 27.11 5.17
CA ARG A 172 -15.82 26.42 5.65
C ARG A 172 -15.46 25.14 6.37
N TYR A 173 -16.16 24.86 7.47
CA TYR A 173 -16.07 23.58 8.17
C TYR A 173 -17.37 22.79 7.99
N SER A 174 -17.26 21.53 7.57
CA SER A 174 -18.40 20.62 7.45
C SER A 174 -18.40 19.62 8.62
N PRO A 175 -19.35 19.72 9.58
CA PRO A 175 -19.40 18.81 10.73
C PRO A 175 -19.64 17.34 10.37
N GLY A 176 -20.43 17.08 9.32
CA GLY A 176 -20.80 15.73 8.89
C GLY A 176 -19.61 14.93 8.36
N THR A 177 -18.76 15.55 7.54
CA THR A 177 -17.54 14.92 7.02
C THR A 177 -16.30 15.19 7.88
N ARG A 178 -16.36 16.21 8.74
CA ARG A 178 -15.23 16.80 9.46
C ARG A 178 -14.12 17.31 8.54
N TYR A 179 -14.51 17.87 7.39
CA TYR A 179 -13.57 18.48 6.44
C TYR A 179 -13.48 19.99 6.63
N LEU A 180 -12.26 20.52 6.52
CA LEU A 180 -12.00 21.95 6.39
C LEU A 180 -11.81 22.27 4.90
N MET A 181 -12.68 23.11 4.34
CA MET A 181 -12.59 23.57 2.95
C MET A 181 -12.01 24.98 2.92
N VAL A 182 -10.95 25.16 2.13
CA VAL A 182 -10.26 26.42 1.90
C VAL A 182 -10.42 26.78 0.43
N HIS A 183 -11.23 27.81 0.16
CA HIS A 183 -11.37 28.39 -1.17
C HIS A 183 -10.25 29.40 -1.38
N LEU A 184 -9.45 29.17 -2.42
CA LEU A 184 -8.34 30.02 -2.83
C LEU A 184 -8.74 30.87 -4.04
N ASN A 185 -8.14 32.03 -4.21
CA ASN A 185 -8.35 32.85 -5.39
C ASN A 185 -7.73 32.22 -6.65
N ASP A 186 -8.08 32.76 -7.81
CA ASP A 186 -7.68 32.27 -9.14
C ASP A 186 -6.18 32.46 -9.46
N ARG A 187 -5.41 33.12 -8.59
CA ARG A 187 -3.96 33.28 -8.76
C ARG A 187 -3.18 32.03 -8.35
N VAL A 188 -3.80 31.13 -7.59
CA VAL A 188 -3.13 29.90 -7.14
C VAL A 188 -3.17 28.84 -8.24
N ASP A 189 -2.00 28.42 -8.69
CA ASP A 189 -1.86 27.23 -9.53
C ASP A 189 -2.00 25.97 -8.66
N LEU A 190 -3.24 25.55 -8.42
CA LEU A 190 -3.55 24.42 -7.55
C LEU A 190 -2.94 23.09 -8.05
N VAL A 191 -2.72 22.95 -9.36
CA VAL A 191 -2.22 21.72 -9.99
C VAL A 191 -0.75 21.51 -9.66
N ASN A 192 0.04 22.57 -9.77
CA ASN A 192 1.49 22.52 -9.51
C ASN A 192 1.86 22.89 -8.07
N LEU A 193 0.87 23.16 -7.21
CA LEU A 193 1.10 23.48 -5.81
C LEU A 193 1.82 22.33 -5.10
N VAL A 194 2.98 22.59 -4.50
CA VAL A 194 3.69 21.58 -3.71
C VAL A 194 3.14 21.64 -2.29
N VAL A 195 2.56 20.52 -1.84
CA VAL A 195 1.97 20.39 -0.51
C VAL A 195 2.68 19.25 0.21
N ASP A 196 3.14 19.52 1.44
CA ASP A 196 3.64 18.51 2.37
C ASP A 196 2.54 18.20 3.41
N PRO A 197 1.84 17.07 3.31
CA PRO A 197 0.72 16.75 4.20
C PRO A 197 1.13 16.59 5.67
N SER A 198 2.42 16.38 5.96
CA SER A 198 2.90 16.31 7.35
C SER A 198 2.75 17.63 8.09
N GLN A 199 2.74 18.76 7.38
CA GLN A 199 2.52 20.09 7.97
C GLN A 199 1.09 20.24 8.48
N PHE A 200 0.10 19.67 7.78
CA PHE A 200 -1.29 19.65 8.26
C PHE A 200 -1.46 18.77 9.48
N LEU A 201 -0.77 17.62 9.51
CA LEU A 201 -0.78 16.73 10.67
C LEU A 201 -0.14 17.40 11.90
N ALA A 202 0.97 18.11 11.71
CA ALA A 202 1.65 18.85 12.78
C ALA A 202 0.79 20.01 13.33
N ALA A 203 -0.05 20.62 12.49
CA ALA A 203 -0.96 21.70 12.85
C ALA A 203 -2.38 21.21 13.19
N GLN A 204 -2.53 19.97 13.66
CA GLN A 204 -3.83 19.42 13.99
C GLN A 204 -4.53 20.24 15.11
N PRO A 205 -5.79 20.68 14.91
CA PRO A 205 -6.57 21.37 15.94
C PRO A 205 -6.76 20.53 17.22
N ILE A 206 -6.88 21.21 18.36
CA ILE A 206 -6.95 20.58 19.69
C ILE A 206 -8.36 20.06 19.95
N THR A 207 -9.38 20.85 19.59
CA THR A 207 -10.77 20.58 19.96
C THR A 207 -11.55 19.93 18.81
N ILE A 208 -11.43 20.49 17.61
CA ILE A 208 -12.13 20.01 16.41
C ILE A 208 -11.34 18.83 15.85
N LYS A 209 -11.97 17.65 15.76
CA LYS A 209 -11.37 16.53 15.04
C LYS A 209 -11.60 16.71 13.55
N LEU A 210 -10.52 16.76 12.77
CA LEU A 210 -10.58 16.81 11.31
C LEU A 210 -10.32 15.43 10.69
N ASN A 211 -10.99 15.18 9.57
CA ASN A 211 -10.72 14.05 8.70
C ASN A 211 -9.88 14.46 7.47
N GLY A 212 -9.86 15.75 7.11
CA GLY A 212 -9.07 16.24 5.99
C GLY A 212 -9.25 17.72 5.67
N VAL A 213 -8.38 18.21 4.78
CA VAL A 213 -8.35 19.58 4.25
C VAL A 213 -8.62 19.53 2.74
N ILE A 214 -9.54 20.36 2.27
CA ILE A 214 -9.86 20.56 0.85
C ILE A 214 -9.31 21.90 0.42
N LEU A 215 -8.45 21.92 -0.60
CA LEU A 215 -8.06 23.15 -1.30
C LEU A 215 -8.82 23.23 -2.61
N THR A 216 -9.45 24.37 -2.91
CA THR A 216 -10.26 24.52 -4.13
C THR A 216 -10.14 25.92 -4.74
N VAL A 217 -10.15 25.98 -6.07
CA VAL A 217 -10.17 27.22 -6.86
C VAL A 217 -11.26 27.14 -7.94
N ARG A 218 -11.75 28.30 -8.36
CA ARG A 218 -12.73 28.42 -9.45
C ARG A 218 -12.11 27.90 -10.76
N GLY A 219 -12.89 27.15 -11.53
CA GLY A 219 -12.48 26.69 -12.86
C GLY A 219 -12.61 27.81 -13.90
N SER A 220 -11.89 27.70 -15.03
CA SER A 220 -11.95 28.70 -16.09
C SER A 220 -12.86 28.23 -17.24
N PRO A 221 -13.91 28.98 -17.61
CA PRO A 221 -14.75 28.65 -18.76
C PRO A 221 -14.01 28.73 -20.11
N GLN A 222 -12.91 29.49 -20.19
CA GLN A 222 -12.14 29.76 -21.40
C GLN A 222 -10.66 29.86 -21.04
N GLY A 223 -9.89 28.77 -21.22
CA GLY A 223 -8.45 28.76 -20.91
C GLY A 223 -7.73 27.52 -21.44
N THR A 224 -6.41 27.52 -21.38
CA THR A 224 -5.52 26.39 -21.73
C THR A 224 -4.91 25.71 -20.49
N SER A 225 -5.32 26.12 -19.27
CA SER A 225 -4.86 25.55 -18.00
C SER A 225 -5.67 24.32 -17.59
N ALA A 226 -5.19 23.56 -16.60
CA ALA A 226 -5.83 22.32 -16.12
C ALA A 226 -7.23 22.51 -15.50
N GLY A 227 -7.65 23.76 -15.21
CA GLY A 227 -9.01 24.11 -14.79
C GLY A 227 -9.94 24.51 -15.94
N ALA A 228 -9.50 24.45 -17.19
CA ALA A 228 -10.29 24.82 -18.35
C ALA A 228 -11.47 23.87 -18.59
N GLY A 229 -12.67 24.41 -18.72
CA GLY A 229 -13.89 23.62 -18.99
C GLY A 229 -14.52 22.97 -17.76
N TYR A 230 -14.02 23.27 -16.55
CA TYR A 230 -14.60 22.86 -15.26
C TYR A 230 -15.17 24.06 -14.51
N ASP A 231 -16.14 23.82 -13.62
CA ASP A 231 -16.74 24.83 -12.76
C ASP A 231 -15.83 25.17 -11.58
N PHE A 232 -15.14 24.16 -11.05
CA PHE A 232 -14.07 24.28 -10.06
C PHE A 232 -13.07 23.12 -10.16
N ILE A 233 -11.89 23.32 -9.59
CA ILE A 233 -10.91 22.26 -9.35
C ILE A 233 -10.56 22.16 -7.86
N SER A 234 -10.14 20.98 -7.41
CA SER A 234 -9.83 20.74 -6.00
C SER A 234 -8.70 19.73 -5.78
N ARG A 235 -8.14 19.74 -4.57
CA ARG A 235 -7.24 18.72 -3.99
C ARG A 235 -7.67 18.42 -2.55
N PHE A 236 -7.46 17.19 -2.10
CA PHE A 236 -7.89 16.73 -0.77
C PHE A 236 -6.74 16.02 -0.07
N PHE A 237 -6.51 16.42 1.17
CA PHE A 237 -5.45 15.89 2.01
C PHE A 237 -6.11 15.33 3.28
N GLY A 238 -5.98 14.03 3.53
CA GLY A 238 -6.54 13.36 4.71
C GLY A 238 -5.48 12.80 5.67
N PRO A 239 -4.41 13.56 6.02
CA PRO A 239 -3.28 12.98 6.76
C PRO A 239 -3.69 12.50 8.16
N PHE A 240 -4.74 13.08 8.75
CA PHE A 240 -5.35 12.64 10.02
C PHE A 240 -5.95 11.22 9.95
N LEU A 241 -6.20 10.72 8.73
CA LEU A 241 -6.66 9.36 8.45
C LEU A 241 -5.55 8.47 7.88
N GLY A 242 -4.30 8.95 7.86
CA GLY A 242 -3.18 8.25 7.23
C GLY A 242 -3.16 8.34 5.71
N ILE A 243 -3.94 9.25 5.11
CA ILE A 243 -4.01 9.46 3.65
C ILE A 243 -3.31 10.78 3.32
N PRO A 244 -2.03 10.77 2.85
CA PRO A 244 -1.29 12.01 2.58
C PRO A 244 -2.04 12.94 1.60
N GLU A 245 -2.46 12.40 0.47
CA GLU A 245 -3.33 13.06 -0.51
C GLU A 245 -4.23 12.00 -1.16
N ASP A 246 -5.52 12.25 -1.22
CA ASP A 246 -6.45 11.38 -1.95
C ASP A 246 -6.47 11.78 -3.43
N HIS A 247 -6.37 10.79 -4.32
CA HIS A 247 -6.34 11.03 -5.75
C HIS A 247 -7.63 11.65 -6.28
N VAL A 248 -8.79 11.14 -5.81
CA VAL A 248 -10.13 11.64 -6.13
C VAL A 248 -11.07 11.37 -4.94
N CYS A 249 -11.31 12.39 -4.11
CA CYS A 249 -12.15 12.28 -2.92
C CYS A 249 -13.61 12.62 -3.23
N GLY A 250 -14.44 11.60 -3.45
CA GLY A 250 -15.88 11.77 -3.71
C GLY A 250 -16.63 12.43 -2.55
N SER A 251 -16.29 12.11 -1.30
CA SER A 251 -16.93 12.72 -0.11
C SER A 251 -16.61 14.22 0.01
N ALA A 252 -15.43 14.67 -0.43
CA ALA A 252 -15.12 16.10 -0.49
C ALA A 252 -16.10 16.86 -1.40
N HIS A 253 -16.60 16.21 -2.46
CA HIS A 253 -17.55 16.82 -3.39
C HIS A 253 -18.96 17.01 -2.78
N THR A 254 -19.32 16.27 -1.72
CA THR A 254 -20.54 16.53 -0.94
C THR A 254 -20.46 17.85 -0.14
N VAL A 255 -19.25 18.40 0.04
CA VAL A 255 -18.99 19.72 0.64
C VAL A 255 -18.81 20.78 -0.45
N LEU A 256 -18.04 20.46 -1.50
CA LEU A 256 -17.70 21.39 -2.59
C LEU A 256 -18.89 21.74 -3.48
N ALA A 257 -19.74 20.76 -3.83
CA ALA A 257 -20.87 20.98 -4.74
C ALA A 257 -21.87 22.04 -4.21
N PRO A 258 -22.39 21.95 -2.96
CA PRO A 258 -23.30 22.97 -2.46
C PRO A 258 -22.61 24.33 -2.29
N TYR A 259 -21.33 24.35 -1.92
CA TYR A 259 -20.55 25.59 -1.80
C TYR A 259 -20.43 26.32 -3.16
N TRP A 260 -19.92 25.63 -4.18
CA TRP A 260 -19.71 26.22 -5.49
C TRP A 260 -21.01 26.52 -6.23
N THR A 261 -22.09 25.79 -5.94
CA THR A 261 -23.44 26.15 -6.45
C THR A 261 -23.85 27.53 -5.95
N GLY A 262 -23.65 27.81 -4.66
CA GLY A 262 -23.91 29.13 -4.09
C GLY A 262 -22.97 30.23 -4.59
N VAL A 263 -21.68 29.92 -4.78
CA VAL A 263 -20.68 30.89 -5.27
C VAL A 263 -20.87 31.22 -6.76
N LEU A 264 -21.24 30.23 -7.58
CA LEU A 264 -21.38 30.39 -9.03
C LEU A 264 -22.80 30.78 -9.47
N ASP A 265 -23.77 30.74 -8.55
CA ASP A 265 -25.20 30.94 -8.81
C ASP A 265 -25.72 30.06 -9.97
N LYS A 266 -25.26 28.81 -9.99
CA LYS A 266 -25.67 27.79 -10.96
C LYS A 266 -25.41 26.39 -10.40
N ASP A 267 -26.15 25.41 -10.91
CA ASP A 267 -25.82 24.00 -10.66
C ASP A 267 -24.42 23.69 -11.22
N VAL A 268 -23.54 23.19 -10.36
CA VAL A 268 -22.22 22.69 -10.77
C VAL A 268 -22.40 21.41 -11.57
N LYS A 269 -21.84 21.36 -12.78
CA LYS A 269 -21.94 20.23 -13.71
C LYS A 269 -20.60 19.57 -14.03
N LYS A 270 -19.47 20.24 -13.81
CA LYS A 270 -18.13 19.71 -14.09
C LYS A 270 -17.13 20.07 -13.01
N ALA A 271 -16.54 19.08 -12.36
CA ALA A 271 -15.48 19.27 -11.38
C ALA A 271 -14.30 18.34 -11.69
N ARG A 272 -13.08 18.78 -11.34
CA ARG A 272 -11.87 17.97 -11.48
C ARG A 272 -11.06 17.97 -10.20
N MET A 273 -10.59 16.79 -9.81
CA MET A 273 -9.59 16.65 -8.77
C MET A 273 -8.21 16.62 -9.43
N VAL A 274 -7.33 17.57 -9.09
CA VAL A 274 -6.04 17.80 -9.79
C VAL A 274 -4.84 17.20 -9.05
N SER A 275 -5.01 16.01 -8.47
CA SER A 275 -3.91 15.23 -7.87
C SER A 275 -2.98 14.63 -8.95
N LYS A 276 -1.88 13.97 -8.55
CA LYS A 276 -0.93 13.31 -9.48
C LYS A 276 -1.58 12.30 -10.45
N ARG A 277 -2.60 11.55 -10.03
CA ARG A 277 -3.36 10.63 -10.91
C ARG A 277 -4.46 11.35 -11.69
N GLY A 278 -4.96 12.46 -11.16
CA GLY A 278 -6.11 13.19 -11.70
C GLY A 278 -7.40 12.38 -11.63
N GLY A 279 -8.54 13.06 -11.75
CA GLY A 279 -9.83 12.40 -11.94
C GLY A 279 -10.89 13.40 -12.35
N ASP A 280 -11.64 13.05 -13.38
CA ASP A 280 -12.72 13.86 -13.91
C ASP A 280 -14.05 13.37 -13.33
N LEU A 281 -14.83 14.26 -12.72
CA LEU A 281 -16.23 13.99 -12.37
C LEU A 281 -17.12 14.64 -13.44
N LEU A 282 -17.62 13.82 -14.38
CA LEU A 282 -18.38 14.26 -15.55
C LEU A 282 -19.60 13.35 -15.82
N LEU A 283 -20.74 13.94 -16.19
CA LEU A 283 -21.95 13.28 -16.71
C LEU A 283 -21.93 13.24 -18.27
N ASP A 284 -21.89 12.02 -18.85
CA ASP A 284 -22.24 11.61 -20.25
C ASP A 284 -21.46 12.16 -21.47
N ILE A 285 -21.06 11.44 -22.55
CA ILE A 285 -20.50 10.09 -22.92
C ILE A 285 -19.50 10.38 -24.06
N ARG A 286 -18.53 9.50 -24.37
CA ARG A 286 -18.36 8.96 -25.75
C ARG A 286 -17.57 7.64 -25.81
N GLN A 287 -18.08 6.83 -26.75
CA GLN A 287 -17.65 5.58 -27.38
C GLN A 287 -16.15 5.47 -27.70
N ASN A 288 -15.52 4.34 -27.37
CA ASN A 288 -14.26 3.92 -27.98
C ASN A 288 -13.98 2.43 -27.78
N GLY A 289 -13.97 1.67 -28.88
CA GLY A 289 -13.62 0.25 -28.92
C GLY A 289 -12.25 -0.04 -28.31
N ARG A 290 -12.25 -0.82 -27.23
CA ARG A 290 -11.07 -1.26 -26.47
C ARG A 290 -10.68 -2.69 -26.84
N ILE A 291 -9.40 -3.00 -26.61
CA ILE A 291 -8.85 -4.35 -26.64
C ILE A 291 -8.57 -4.72 -25.18
N GLY A 292 -9.13 -5.84 -24.72
CA GLY A 292 -8.89 -6.35 -23.37
C GLY A 292 -7.58 -7.12 -23.29
N ILE A 293 -6.72 -6.74 -22.35
CA ILE A 293 -5.52 -7.52 -22.00
C ILE A 293 -5.73 -8.04 -20.59
N SER A 294 -5.81 -9.37 -20.42
CA SER A 294 -5.98 -10.00 -19.10
C SER A 294 -4.69 -10.70 -18.65
N GLY A 295 -4.41 -10.65 -17.35
CA GLY A 295 -3.26 -11.34 -16.74
C GLY A 295 -3.56 -11.79 -15.32
N THR A 296 -2.86 -12.84 -14.86
CA THR A 296 -3.05 -13.38 -13.51
C THR A 296 -2.10 -12.69 -12.53
N PHE A 297 -2.61 -12.31 -11.35
CA PHE A 297 -1.79 -11.80 -10.26
C PHE A 297 -2.06 -12.51 -8.93
N TYR A 298 -1.08 -12.45 -8.03
CA TYR A 298 -1.14 -13.03 -6.69
C TYR A 298 -0.67 -11.99 -5.68
N ILE A 299 -1.24 -11.98 -4.47
CA ILE A 299 -0.62 -11.32 -3.31
C ILE A 299 -0.07 -12.42 -2.40
N VAL A 300 1.21 -12.33 -2.11
CA VAL A 300 1.97 -13.35 -1.40
C VAL A 300 2.75 -12.72 -0.26
N ASP A 301 2.54 -13.23 0.93
CA ASP A 301 3.32 -12.93 2.11
C ASP A 301 4.62 -13.73 2.10
N ALA A 302 5.75 -13.06 1.87
CA ALA A 302 7.08 -13.66 1.95
C ALA A 302 7.60 -13.68 3.40
N PHE A 303 8.39 -14.69 3.76
CA PHE A 303 8.88 -14.91 5.14
C PHE A 303 7.76 -15.12 6.18
N ALA A 304 6.65 -15.70 5.74
CA ALA A 304 5.44 -15.82 6.52
C ALA A 304 5.08 -17.29 6.75
N SER A 305 4.94 -17.67 8.02
CA SER A 305 4.41 -18.98 8.43
C SER A 305 2.89 -18.98 8.59
N LYS A 306 2.29 -17.78 8.63
CA LYS A 306 0.84 -17.52 8.68
C LYS A 306 0.49 -16.37 7.74
N THR A 307 -0.71 -16.37 7.17
CA THR A 307 -1.20 -15.24 6.38
C THR A 307 -1.25 -13.97 7.22
N PHE A 308 -1.07 -12.81 6.60
CA PHE A 308 -1.02 -11.49 7.22
C PHE A 308 0.20 -11.27 8.13
N THR A 309 1.26 -12.07 7.94
CA THR A 309 2.57 -11.91 8.56
C THR A 309 3.64 -11.86 7.46
N GLY A 310 4.88 -11.56 7.80
CA GLY A 310 5.94 -11.43 6.80
C GLY A 310 5.80 -10.15 5.96
N ASN A 311 6.35 -10.19 4.74
CA ASN A 311 6.42 -9.06 3.84
C ASN A 311 5.59 -9.32 2.58
N PRO A 312 4.46 -8.62 2.37
CA PRO A 312 3.59 -8.86 1.23
C PRO A 312 4.23 -8.37 -0.07
N ALA A 313 4.02 -9.09 -1.16
CA ALA A 313 4.34 -8.66 -2.51
C ALA A 313 3.27 -9.12 -3.49
N ALA A 314 2.99 -8.27 -4.49
CA ALA A 314 2.21 -8.68 -5.64
C ALA A 314 3.10 -9.40 -6.65
N VAL A 315 2.58 -10.44 -7.29
CA VAL A 315 3.25 -11.21 -8.35
C VAL A 315 2.32 -11.28 -9.56
N CYS A 316 2.64 -10.53 -10.60
CA CYS A 316 1.98 -10.56 -11.90
C CYS A 316 2.69 -11.56 -12.80
N VAL A 317 1.95 -12.58 -13.24
CA VAL A 317 2.46 -13.62 -14.12
C VAL A 317 2.05 -13.28 -15.54
N LEU A 318 3.05 -12.95 -16.37
CA LEU A 318 2.85 -12.57 -17.76
C LEU A 318 2.87 -13.82 -18.63
N GLU A 319 1.71 -14.16 -19.18
CA GLU A 319 1.55 -15.30 -20.07
C GLU A 319 2.20 -15.05 -21.45
N GLN A 320 2.37 -16.11 -22.24
CA GLN A 320 3.06 -16.02 -23.52
C GLN A 320 2.32 -15.08 -24.48
N GLY A 321 3.07 -14.14 -25.08
CA GLY A 321 2.50 -13.10 -25.96
C GLY A 321 2.07 -11.83 -25.22
N MET A 322 2.05 -11.83 -23.88
CA MET A 322 1.83 -10.64 -23.08
C MET A 322 3.16 -9.86 -22.92
N GLU A 323 3.30 -8.79 -23.68
CA GLU A 323 4.41 -7.83 -23.53
C GLU A 323 3.84 -6.52 -22.96
N LEU A 324 4.28 -6.16 -21.76
CA LEU A 324 3.92 -4.90 -21.12
C LEU A 324 5.07 -3.91 -21.25
N SER A 325 4.76 -2.65 -21.57
CA SER A 325 5.75 -1.58 -21.53
C SER A 325 6.15 -1.26 -20.08
N ASP A 326 7.28 -0.59 -19.91
CA ASP A 326 7.75 -0.11 -18.60
C ASP A 326 6.71 0.80 -17.94
N GLU A 327 6.06 1.68 -18.70
CA GLU A 327 5.00 2.54 -18.19
C GLU A 327 3.79 1.73 -17.72
N MET A 328 3.43 0.65 -18.44
CA MET A 328 2.28 -0.18 -18.06
C MET A 328 2.56 -0.99 -16.79
N MET A 329 3.74 -1.60 -16.69
CA MET A 329 4.16 -2.29 -15.45
C MET A 329 4.18 -1.32 -14.26
N GLN A 330 4.65 -0.09 -14.46
CA GLN A 330 4.64 0.94 -13.42
C GLN A 330 3.21 1.33 -13.01
N ARG A 331 2.28 1.47 -13.96
CA ARG A 331 0.87 1.77 -13.66
C ARG A 331 0.19 0.63 -12.91
N ILE A 332 0.41 -0.62 -13.31
CA ILE A 332 -0.12 -1.79 -12.60
C ILE A 332 0.45 -1.84 -11.17
N ALA A 333 1.75 -1.60 -11.00
CA ALA A 333 2.36 -1.58 -9.67
C ALA A 333 1.80 -0.48 -8.76
N ALA A 334 1.51 0.70 -9.35
CA ALA A 334 0.84 1.79 -8.64
C ALA A 334 -0.62 1.44 -8.28
N GLU A 335 -1.31 0.74 -9.17
CA GLU A 335 -2.71 0.32 -8.99
C GLU A 335 -2.87 -0.75 -7.92
N VAL A 336 -2.06 -1.81 -7.98
CA VAL A 336 -2.06 -2.90 -7.00
C VAL A 336 -1.62 -2.40 -5.62
N ASN A 337 -0.83 -1.32 -5.59
CA ASN A 337 -0.40 -0.58 -4.42
C ASN A 337 0.24 -1.43 -3.31
N GLN A 338 0.99 -2.47 -3.68
CA GLN A 338 1.80 -3.26 -2.75
C GLN A 338 3.21 -2.67 -2.59
N THR A 339 3.93 -3.06 -1.53
CA THR A 339 5.33 -2.61 -1.29
C THR A 339 6.22 -2.87 -2.52
N THR A 340 5.98 -3.99 -3.21
CA THR A 340 6.59 -4.34 -4.49
C THR A 340 5.63 -5.21 -5.30
N THR A 341 5.54 -4.92 -6.58
CA THR A 341 4.91 -5.75 -7.61
C THR A 341 5.99 -6.37 -8.49
N ALA A 342 6.06 -7.71 -8.49
CA ALA A 342 6.96 -8.49 -9.32
C ALA A 342 6.26 -8.88 -10.63
N PHE A 343 6.92 -8.70 -11.76
CA PHE A 343 6.46 -9.17 -13.07
C PHE A 343 7.36 -10.31 -13.50
N VAL A 344 6.78 -11.50 -13.65
CA VAL A 344 7.49 -12.72 -14.03
C VAL A 344 7.00 -13.24 -15.36
N ARG A 345 7.92 -13.62 -16.23
CA ARG A 345 7.64 -14.31 -17.50
C ARG A 345 8.67 -15.39 -17.77
N ARG A 346 8.34 -16.36 -18.61
CA ARG A 346 9.28 -17.41 -19.03
C ARG A 346 10.31 -16.86 -20.03
N CYS A 347 11.55 -17.35 -19.97
CA CYS A 347 12.55 -17.01 -20.97
C CYS A 347 12.36 -17.81 -22.28
N ASP A 348 11.98 -19.09 -22.21
CA ASP A 348 11.72 -19.91 -23.39
C ASP A 348 10.34 -19.59 -23.98
N ARG A 349 10.36 -18.99 -25.17
CA ARG A 349 9.19 -18.53 -25.92
C ARG A 349 8.76 -19.50 -27.04
N SER A 350 9.44 -20.65 -27.18
CA SER A 350 9.34 -21.50 -28.37
C SER A 350 8.20 -22.52 -28.35
N ILE A 351 7.56 -22.75 -27.20
CA ILE A 351 6.47 -23.73 -27.06
C ILE A 351 5.13 -22.97 -26.95
N ALA A 352 4.33 -22.97 -28.01
CA ALA A 352 3.07 -22.21 -28.12
C ALA A 352 1.86 -22.87 -27.42
N THR A 353 1.99 -24.12 -26.98
CA THR A 353 0.89 -24.91 -26.41
C THR A 353 1.47 -25.90 -25.42
N ILE A 354 1.69 -25.44 -24.19
CA ILE A 354 1.52 -26.35 -23.06
C ILE A 354 0.08 -26.16 -22.61
N LYS A 355 -0.62 -27.24 -22.26
CA LYS A 355 -1.97 -27.19 -21.69
C LYS A 355 -2.09 -25.99 -20.74
N GLU A 356 -3.22 -25.29 -20.78
CA GLU A 356 -3.53 -24.02 -20.10
C GLU A 356 -3.09 -23.93 -18.63
N ASP A 357 -2.79 -25.06 -17.98
CA ASP A 357 -2.35 -25.18 -16.59
C ASP A 357 -0.82 -25.17 -16.34
N SER A 358 0.06 -25.04 -17.36
CA SER A 358 1.51 -25.23 -17.16
C SER A 358 2.36 -24.06 -17.63
N PHE A 359 2.47 -23.04 -16.77
CA PHE A 359 3.48 -21.97 -16.87
C PHE A 359 4.93 -22.49 -16.80
N ILE A 360 5.16 -23.74 -16.42
CA ILE A 360 6.51 -24.33 -16.39
C ILE A 360 6.83 -25.00 -17.73
N ALA A 361 8.02 -24.73 -18.28
CA ALA A 361 8.48 -25.44 -19.48
C ALA A 361 8.98 -26.83 -19.11
N PRO A 362 8.80 -27.86 -19.97
CA PRO A 362 9.31 -29.21 -19.71
C PRO A 362 10.83 -29.23 -19.47
N ASN A 363 11.57 -28.28 -20.05
CA ASN A 363 13.03 -28.18 -19.99
C ASN A 363 13.53 -26.81 -19.50
N GLY A 364 12.66 -26.00 -18.89
CA GLY A 364 12.96 -24.59 -18.61
C GLY A 364 12.59 -24.19 -17.19
N ASN A 365 13.61 -23.86 -16.40
CA ASN A 365 13.47 -23.24 -15.09
C ASN A 365 14.00 -21.80 -15.05
N GLU A 366 14.11 -21.16 -16.22
CA GLU A 366 14.57 -19.78 -16.37
C GLU A 366 13.40 -18.83 -16.68
N PHE A 367 13.36 -17.74 -15.93
CA PHE A 367 12.32 -16.71 -15.98
C PHE A 367 12.96 -15.32 -16.06
N ASP A 368 12.36 -14.39 -16.80
CA ASP A 368 12.68 -12.98 -16.63
C ASP A 368 11.86 -12.45 -15.45
N LEU A 369 12.48 -11.65 -14.60
CA LEU A 369 11.85 -11.07 -13.41
C LEU A 369 12.22 -9.59 -13.25
N ARG A 370 11.20 -8.77 -13.03
CA ARG A 370 11.32 -7.32 -12.75
C ARG A 370 10.48 -6.95 -11.55
N TRP A 371 10.83 -5.85 -10.88
CA TRP A 371 10.13 -5.40 -9.67
C TRP A 371 9.87 -3.92 -9.74
N PHE A 372 8.67 -3.53 -9.35
CA PHE A 372 8.24 -2.15 -9.33
C PHE A 372 7.61 -1.86 -7.97
N THR A 373 8.05 -0.77 -7.33
CA THR A 373 7.24 -0.12 -6.29
C THR A 373 6.12 0.66 -6.97
N PRO A 374 5.17 1.26 -6.22
CA PRO A 374 4.15 2.14 -6.80
C PRO A 374 4.71 3.33 -7.58
N THR A 375 5.99 3.69 -7.38
CA THR A 375 6.58 4.91 -7.94
C THR A 375 7.77 4.68 -8.88
N MET A 376 8.45 3.53 -8.79
CA MET A 376 9.63 3.26 -9.61
C MET A 376 9.97 1.77 -9.75
N GLU A 377 10.76 1.44 -10.77
CA GLU A 377 11.37 0.11 -10.89
C GLU A 377 12.56 -0.05 -9.92
N ASN A 378 12.60 -1.18 -9.22
CA ASN A 378 13.71 -1.58 -8.38
C ASN A 378 14.62 -2.58 -9.12
N PRO A 379 15.95 -2.42 -9.06
CA PRO A 379 16.90 -3.31 -9.73
C PRO A 379 16.95 -4.72 -9.12
N PHE A 380 16.50 -4.86 -7.87
CA PHE A 380 16.40 -6.12 -7.16
C PHE A 380 15.45 -6.02 -5.96
N CYS A 381 14.68 -7.06 -5.67
CA CYS A 381 13.87 -7.16 -4.45
C CYS A 381 13.79 -8.60 -3.92
N GLY A 382 14.37 -8.86 -2.75
CA GLY A 382 14.50 -10.22 -2.19
C GLY A 382 13.16 -10.86 -1.82
N HIS A 383 12.33 -10.19 -1.01
CA HIS A 383 11.05 -10.75 -0.57
C HIS A 383 10.08 -10.99 -1.75
N ALA A 384 10.05 -10.09 -2.74
CA ALA A 384 9.24 -10.27 -3.95
C ALA A 384 9.76 -11.39 -4.86
N THR A 385 11.07 -11.66 -4.85
CA THR A 385 11.65 -12.86 -5.51
C THR A 385 11.22 -14.14 -4.81
N LEU A 386 11.22 -14.15 -3.46
CA LEU A 386 10.73 -15.26 -2.65
C LEU A 386 9.24 -15.54 -2.92
N ALA A 387 8.42 -14.48 -2.95
CA ALA A 387 7.00 -14.53 -3.30
C ALA A 387 6.78 -15.10 -4.71
N THR A 388 7.51 -14.59 -5.70
CA THR A 388 7.43 -15.09 -7.09
C THR A 388 7.79 -16.58 -7.18
N SER A 389 8.81 -17.00 -6.43
CA SER A 389 9.24 -18.39 -6.36
C SER A 389 8.15 -19.28 -5.74
N ALA A 390 7.43 -18.79 -4.72
CA ALA A 390 6.32 -19.52 -4.12
C ALA A 390 5.18 -19.72 -5.13
N VAL A 391 4.84 -18.71 -5.93
CA VAL A 391 3.87 -18.87 -7.03
C VAL A 391 4.33 -19.95 -8.02
N ILE A 392 5.61 -19.94 -8.41
CA ILE A 392 6.19 -20.92 -9.34
C ILE A 392 6.16 -22.36 -8.77
N PHE A 393 6.56 -22.54 -7.52
CA PHE A 393 6.61 -23.87 -6.88
C PHE A 393 5.23 -24.37 -6.46
N ASP A 394 4.41 -23.52 -5.84
CA ASP A 394 3.17 -23.95 -5.21
C ASP A 394 1.97 -23.88 -6.16
N ILE A 395 1.86 -22.88 -7.03
CA ILE A 395 0.73 -22.77 -7.96
C ILE A 395 1.04 -23.51 -9.25
N TYR A 396 2.16 -23.20 -9.89
CA TYR A 396 2.53 -23.79 -11.18
C TYR A 396 3.29 -25.11 -11.06
N LYS A 397 3.45 -25.63 -9.83
CA LYS A 397 3.98 -26.97 -9.53
C LYS A 397 5.31 -27.25 -10.22
N ASN A 398 6.23 -26.28 -10.20
CA ASN A 398 7.57 -26.47 -10.76
C ASN A 398 8.28 -27.66 -10.11
N THR A 399 8.61 -28.65 -10.92
CA THR A 399 9.20 -29.92 -10.48
C THR A 399 10.71 -29.87 -10.32
N PHE A 400 11.37 -28.81 -10.78
CA PHE A 400 12.83 -28.66 -10.71
C PHE A 400 13.32 -28.32 -9.31
N GLN A 401 12.44 -27.87 -8.41
CA GLN A 401 12.79 -27.34 -7.07
C GLN A 401 13.83 -26.21 -7.13
N GLU A 402 14.00 -25.60 -8.30
CA GLU A 402 14.94 -24.53 -8.58
C GLU A 402 14.33 -23.62 -9.64
N ALA A 403 14.28 -22.32 -9.37
CA ALA A 403 13.87 -21.28 -10.30
C ALA A 403 15.00 -20.27 -10.48
N LYS A 404 15.36 -19.98 -11.73
CA LYS A 404 16.43 -19.05 -12.10
C LYS A 404 15.83 -17.80 -12.73
N PHE A 405 16.10 -16.65 -12.15
CA PHE A 405 15.55 -15.37 -12.55
C PHE A 405 16.62 -14.52 -13.24
N LYS A 406 16.42 -14.22 -14.53
CA LYS A 406 17.18 -13.21 -15.26
C LYS A 406 16.61 -11.84 -14.94
N THR A 407 17.47 -10.97 -14.40
CA THR A 407 17.09 -9.66 -13.88
C THR A 407 18.10 -8.62 -14.36
N LYS A 408 17.82 -7.34 -14.14
CA LYS A 408 18.76 -6.25 -14.47
C LYS A 408 20.11 -6.36 -13.73
N THR A 409 20.14 -7.05 -12.59
CA THR A 409 21.34 -7.24 -11.77
C THR A 409 22.03 -8.60 -12.00
N GLY A 410 21.54 -9.38 -12.97
CA GLY A 410 22.08 -10.69 -13.31
C GLY A 410 21.13 -11.84 -12.94
N LEU A 411 21.70 -13.04 -12.85
CA LEU A 411 20.96 -14.27 -12.59
C LEU A 411 20.83 -14.52 -11.07
N HIS A 412 19.61 -14.63 -10.58
CA HIS A 412 19.30 -14.99 -9.20
C HIS A 412 18.64 -16.35 -9.15
N THR A 413 18.97 -17.18 -8.15
CA THR A 413 18.43 -18.54 -8.05
C THR A 413 17.65 -18.71 -6.75
N ALA A 414 16.44 -19.22 -6.86
CA ALA A 414 15.62 -19.67 -5.74
C ALA A 414 15.56 -21.21 -5.72
N ARG A 415 15.70 -21.82 -4.55
CA ARG A 415 15.65 -23.28 -4.38
C ARG A 415 14.61 -23.65 -3.34
N LEU A 416 13.72 -24.60 -3.68
CA LEU A 416 12.79 -25.19 -2.72
C LEU A 416 13.52 -26.33 -1.98
N LYS A 417 13.72 -26.19 -0.67
CA LYS A 417 14.36 -27.19 0.19
C LYS A 417 13.55 -27.38 1.46
N ASN A 418 13.15 -28.61 1.76
CA ASN A 418 12.46 -28.98 3.01
C ASN A 418 11.23 -28.10 3.34
N GLY A 419 10.49 -27.66 2.33
CA GLY A 419 9.31 -26.79 2.50
C GLY A 419 9.61 -25.29 2.64
N PHE A 420 10.87 -24.88 2.49
CA PHE A 420 11.30 -23.46 2.47
C PHE A 420 11.88 -23.09 1.11
N ILE A 421 11.73 -21.82 0.76
CA ILE A 421 12.36 -21.26 -0.44
C ILE A 421 13.61 -20.51 0.02
N GLU A 422 14.76 -20.87 -0.54
CA GLU A 422 16.05 -20.28 -0.26
C GLU A 422 16.51 -19.40 -1.43
N LEU A 423 16.91 -18.16 -1.14
CA LEU A 423 17.59 -17.26 -2.06
C LEU A 423 19.07 -17.17 -1.70
N ASP A 424 19.92 -16.98 -2.70
CA ASP A 424 21.37 -17.00 -2.54
C ASP A 424 21.98 -15.59 -2.70
N PHE A 425 22.68 -15.12 -1.67
CA PHE A 425 23.21 -13.76 -1.59
C PHE A 425 24.71 -13.72 -1.26
N PRO A 426 25.44 -12.67 -1.68
CA PRO A 426 26.77 -12.42 -1.14
C PRO A 426 26.69 -12.02 0.35
N ILE A 427 27.68 -12.45 1.13
CA ILE A 427 27.87 -11.94 2.50
C ILE A 427 28.35 -10.48 2.44
N ASN A 428 27.81 -9.63 3.32
CA ASN A 428 28.24 -8.24 3.46
C ASN A 428 28.75 -8.01 4.88
N LEU A 429 30.05 -7.87 5.05
CA LEU A 429 30.62 -7.66 6.39
C LEU A 429 30.29 -6.26 6.93
N GLY A 430 30.00 -6.20 8.24
CA GLY A 430 29.89 -4.97 9.01
C GLY A 430 31.14 -4.78 9.86
N TYR A 431 31.78 -3.62 9.74
CA TYR A 431 33.04 -3.30 10.42
C TYR A 431 32.78 -2.35 11.59
N ALA A 432 33.66 -2.39 12.61
CA ALA A 432 33.68 -1.35 13.62
C ALA A 432 33.89 0.02 12.95
N LEU A 433 33.30 1.07 13.51
CA LEU A 433 33.43 2.41 12.95
C LEU A 433 34.89 2.86 13.04
N GLY A 434 35.47 3.28 11.91
CA GLY A 434 36.73 4.00 11.90
C GLY A 434 36.55 5.44 12.39
N SER A 435 37.62 6.22 12.49
CA SER A 435 37.55 7.62 12.97
C SER A 435 36.63 8.51 12.13
N VAL A 436 36.63 8.30 10.81
CA VAL A 436 35.78 9.03 9.86
C VAL A 436 34.32 8.62 10.05
N GLU A 437 34.02 7.32 10.02
CA GLU A 437 32.65 6.83 10.20
C GLU A 437 32.10 7.20 11.58
N GLN A 438 32.92 7.11 12.62
CA GLN A 438 32.52 7.49 13.97
C GLN A 438 32.09 8.95 14.02
N THR A 439 32.90 9.86 13.47
CA THR A 439 32.56 11.29 13.42
C THR A 439 31.27 11.55 12.65
N GLN A 440 31.09 10.90 11.49
CA GLN A 440 29.97 11.19 10.60
C GLN A 440 28.67 10.49 10.99
N LEU A 441 28.75 9.31 11.61
CA LEU A 441 27.59 8.54 12.05
C LEU A 441 27.22 8.82 13.50
N GLN A 442 28.04 9.57 14.26
CA GLN A 442 27.75 9.91 15.67
C GLN A 442 26.32 10.45 15.88
N PRO A 443 25.80 11.39 15.05
CA PRO A 443 24.43 11.88 15.23
C PRO A 443 23.36 10.77 15.17
N LEU A 444 23.57 9.76 14.33
CA LEU A 444 22.67 8.59 14.25
C LEU A 444 22.86 7.65 15.43
N VAL A 445 24.09 7.48 15.92
CA VAL A 445 24.36 6.73 17.15
C VAL A 445 23.67 7.41 18.33
N ASP A 446 23.70 8.75 18.42
CA ASP A 446 23.02 9.52 19.47
C ASP A 446 21.49 9.36 19.39
N VAL A 447 20.92 9.33 18.19
CA VAL A 447 19.50 8.99 18.00
C VAL A 447 19.21 7.58 18.50
N CYS A 448 20.04 6.58 18.17
CA CYS A 448 19.88 5.22 18.67
C CYS A 448 20.00 5.15 20.19
N SER A 449 20.95 5.86 20.79
CA SER A 449 21.12 5.96 22.24
C SER A 449 19.90 6.59 22.91
N ALA A 450 19.32 7.61 22.31
CA ALA A 450 18.10 8.24 22.82
C ALA A 450 16.84 7.39 22.63
N ILE A 451 16.86 6.38 21.75
CA ILE A 451 15.77 5.41 21.58
C ILE A 451 15.92 4.25 22.56
N CYS A 452 17.14 3.70 22.68
CA CYS A 452 17.37 2.42 23.35
C CYS A 452 17.97 2.57 24.76
N GLY A 453 18.50 3.75 25.10
CA GLY A 453 19.41 3.98 26.22
C GLY A 453 20.87 3.79 25.81
N THR A 454 21.76 4.68 26.26
CA THR A 454 23.19 4.62 25.93
C THR A 454 23.82 3.31 26.39
N ASP A 455 23.52 2.88 27.61
CA ASP A 455 24.05 1.64 28.20
C ASP A 455 23.52 0.38 27.52
N ALA A 456 22.48 0.52 26.70
CA ALA A 456 21.91 -0.59 25.95
C ALA A 456 22.68 -0.88 24.65
N ILE A 457 23.53 0.01 24.15
CA ILE A 457 24.29 -0.21 22.90
C ILE A 457 25.56 -1.00 23.20
N VAL A 458 25.62 -2.23 22.71
CA VAL A 458 26.79 -3.12 22.86
C VAL A 458 27.82 -2.88 21.76
N ALA A 459 27.38 -2.70 20.52
CA ALA A 459 28.26 -2.43 19.40
C ALA A 459 27.55 -1.70 18.26
N VAL A 460 28.30 -0.86 17.56
CA VAL A 460 27.88 -0.27 16.28
C VAL A 460 28.81 -0.78 15.17
N ARG A 461 28.21 -1.16 14.04
CA ARG A 461 28.91 -1.62 12.84
C ARG A 461 28.38 -0.91 11.61
N PHE A 462 29.25 -0.68 10.62
CA PHE A 462 28.88 -0.14 9.33
C PHE A 462 29.29 -1.11 8.22
N SER A 463 28.38 -1.39 7.30
CA SER A 463 28.65 -2.23 6.12
C SER A 463 28.71 -1.35 4.87
N PRO A 464 29.90 -1.09 4.29
CA PRO A 464 30.04 -0.19 3.14
C PRO A 464 29.28 -0.67 1.89
N GLY A 465 29.25 -1.99 1.65
CA GLY A 465 28.62 -2.57 0.46
C GLY A 465 27.10 -2.39 0.44
N THR A 466 26.45 -2.55 1.60
CA THR A 466 25.00 -2.35 1.74
C THR A 466 24.63 -0.92 2.13
N ARG A 467 25.60 -0.19 2.69
CA ARG A 467 25.42 1.10 3.36
C ARG A 467 24.42 1.02 4.51
N TYR A 468 24.47 -0.07 5.27
CA TYR A 468 23.68 -0.26 6.49
C TYR A 468 24.52 0.04 7.72
N MET A 469 23.93 0.78 8.67
CA MET A 469 24.44 0.89 10.03
C MET A 469 23.71 -0.11 10.92
N MET A 470 24.45 -1.00 11.59
CA MET A 470 23.89 -2.00 12.49
C MET A 470 24.24 -1.66 13.93
N VAL A 471 23.23 -1.68 14.80
CA VAL A 471 23.35 -1.43 16.23
C VAL A 471 22.94 -2.71 16.96
N HIS A 472 23.92 -3.34 17.60
CA HIS A 472 23.71 -4.46 18.51
C HIS A 472 23.37 -3.90 19.89
N LEU A 473 22.18 -4.26 20.37
CA LEU A 473 21.65 -3.87 21.66
C LEU A 473 21.80 -5.00 22.68
N SER A 474 21.88 -4.65 23.96
CA SER A 474 22.03 -5.58 25.07
C SER A 474 20.82 -6.50 25.20
N ASP A 475 21.06 -7.69 25.75
CA ASP A 475 20.06 -8.77 25.91
C ASP A 475 18.83 -8.36 26.72
N GLY A 476 18.90 -7.30 27.53
CA GLY A 476 17.77 -6.77 28.31
C GLY A 476 16.76 -5.93 27.50
N VAL A 477 17.05 -5.60 26.25
CA VAL A 477 16.17 -4.76 25.42
C VAL A 477 15.07 -5.57 24.75
N ASP A 478 13.82 -5.28 25.07
CA ASP A 478 12.65 -5.82 24.36
C ASP A 478 12.49 -5.10 23.00
N LEU A 479 13.15 -5.64 21.98
CA LEU A 479 13.22 -5.02 20.64
C LEU A 479 11.86 -4.92 19.95
N GLU A 480 10.94 -5.85 20.23
CA GLU A 480 9.60 -5.86 19.64
C GLU A 480 8.74 -4.71 20.17
N LYS A 481 8.87 -4.38 21.46
CA LYS A 481 8.13 -3.27 22.09
C LYS A 481 8.81 -1.91 21.96
N LEU A 482 10.03 -1.86 21.42
CA LEU A 482 10.77 -0.62 21.27
C LEU A 482 10.03 0.35 20.33
N ILE A 483 9.68 1.54 20.82
CA ILE A 483 9.02 2.54 19.98
C ILE A 483 10.12 3.31 19.22
N VAL A 484 10.11 3.19 17.89
CA VAL A 484 11.06 3.85 17.01
C VAL A 484 10.31 4.81 16.11
N ASP A 485 10.70 6.08 16.12
CA ASP A 485 10.24 7.09 15.15
C ASP A 485 11.29 7.22 14.04
N PRO A 486 11.03 6.70 12.82
CA PRO A 486 11.99 6.74 11.72
C PRO A 486 12.33 8.14 11.23
N SER A 487 11.49 9.15 11.52
CA SER A 487 11.75 10.54 11.14
C SER A 487 12.98 11.10 11.86
N ARG A 488 13.29 10.59 13.06
CA ARG A 488 14.49 10.95 13.82
C ARG A 488 15.78 10.57 13.09
N PHE A 489 15.78 9.48 12.31
CA PHE A 489 16.93 9.10 11.49
C PHE A 489 17.09 10.03 10.28
N LEU A 490 15.99 10.45 9.65
CA LEU A 490 16.02 11.42 8.55
C LEU A 490 16.56 12.78 9.00
N ALA A 491 16.18 13.23 10.19
CA ALA A 491 16.56 14.52 10.75
C ALA A 491 18.08 14.69 10.95
N VAL A 492 18.83 13.59 11.07
CA VAL A 492 20.27 13.61 11.36
C VAL A 492 21.11 12.93 10.28
N GLN A 493 20.62 12.91 9.03
CA GLN A 493 21.31 12.25 7.93
C GLN A 493 22.77 12.75 7.79
N PRO A 494 23.77 11.84 7.75
CA PRO A 494 25.16 12.21 7.53
C PRO A 494 25.34 12.88 6.16
N GLN A 495 26.10 13.97 6.11
CA GLN A 495 26.29 14.75 4.88
C GLN A 495 27.06 13.98 3.79
N SER A 496 27.99 13.10 4.18
CA SER A 496 28.94 12.44 3.28
C SER A 496 28.78 10.92 3.17
N ILE A 497 28.21 10.25 4.18
CA ILE A 497 27.87 8.82 4.09
C ILE A 497 26.38 8.70 3.76
N LYS A 498 26.08 8.24 2.54
CA LYS A 498 24.72 7.89 2.15
C LYS A 498 24.35 6.54 2.76
N LEU A 499 23.40 6.53 3.69
CA LEU A 499 22.85 5.30 4.24
C LEU A 499 21.66 4.79 3.44
N ASN A 500 21.51 3.47 3.43
CA ASN A 500 20.32 2.79 2.94
C ASN A 500 19.43 2.28 4.07
N GLY A 501 19.94 2.18 5.31
CA GLY A 501 19.14 1.74 6.44
C GLY A 501 19.90 1.60 7.75
N VAL A 502 19.13 1.52 8.84
CA VAL A 502 19.57 1.22 10.20
C VAL A 502 18.99 -0.13 10.62
N ILE A 503 19.85 -1.01 11.12
CA ILE A 503 19.47 -2.31 11.67
C ILE A 503 19.60 -2.23 13.19
N LEU A 504 18.54 -2.56 13.92
CA LEU A 504 18.59 -2.80 15.36
C LEU A 504 18.53 -4.32 15.59
N THR A 505 19.38 -4.86 16.47
CA THR A 505 19.42 -6.31 16.70
C THR A 505 19.79 -6.67 18.13
N VAL A 506 19.19 -7.75 18.64
CA VAL A 506 19.43 -8.31 19.97
C VAL A 506 19.60 -9.83 19.83
N ARG A 507 20.31 -10.44 20.78
CA ARG A 507 20.47 -11.88 20.86
C ARG A 507 19.11 -12.57 21.06
N GLY A 508 18.92 -13.72 20.42
CA GLY A 508 17.74 -14.56 20.62
C GLY A 508 17.97 -15.65 21.68
N ASN A 509 17.01 -16.55 21.84
CA ASN A 509 17.08 -17.68 22.78
C ASN A 509 17.36 -17.26 24.24
N LEU A 510 16.77 -16.14 24.68
CA LEU A 510 16.88 -15.68 26.06
C LEU A 510 15.73 -16.26 26.92
N PRO A 511 16.01 -16.84 28.11
CA PRO A 511 14.98 -17.45 28.97
C PRO A 511 13.85 -16.50 29.39
N GLU A 512 14.13 -15.20 29.41
CA GLU A 512 13.23 -14.15 29.88
C GLU A 512 12.45 -13.44 28.75
N MET A 513 12.70 -13.77 27.47
CA MET A 513 12.02 -13.16 26.32
C MET A 513 11.30 -14.17 25.44
N ALA A 514 9.97 -14.16 25.49
CA ALA A 514 9.11 -15.03 24.68
C ALA A 514 9.28 -14.80 23.16
N THR A 515 9.60 -13.58 22.74
CA THR A 515 9.63 -13.12 21.34
C THR A 515 10.90 -13.52 20.57
N GLY A 516 11.97 -13.90 21.29
CA GLY A 516 13.23 -14.41 20.75
C GLY A 516 13.47 -15.91 20.99
N SER A 517 12.59 -16.59 21.72
CA SER A 517 12.72 -18.02 22.02
C SER A 517 12.69 -18.86 20.74
N GLY A 518 13.69 -19.73 20.56
CA GLY A 518 13.88 -20.56 19.39
C GLY A 518 14.67 -19.93 18.24
N TYR A 519 15.19 -18.70 18.38
CA TYR A 519 15.95 -17.97 17.35
C TYR A 519 17.36 -17.61 17.84
N ASP A 520 18.35 -17.57 16.95
CA ASP A 520 19.72 -17.17 17.31
C ASP A 520 19.83 -15.67 17.58
N PHE A 521 19.09 -14.86 16.83
CA PHE A 521 18.97 -13.42 17.02
C PHE A 521 17.64 -12.88 16.47
N ILE A 522 17.28 -11.69 16.93
CA ILE A 522 16.14 -10.92 16.43
C ILE A 522 16.58 -9.55 15.90
N SER A 523 15.82 -8.98 14.98
CA SER A 523 16.16 -7.70 14.35
C SER A 523 14.96 -6.86 13.94
N ARG A 524 15.19 -5.58 13.68
CA ARG A 524 14.29 -4.65 12.98
C ARG A 524 15.12 -3.82 11.98
N PHE A 525 14.49 -3.41 10.89
CA PHE A 525 15.16 -2.67 9.82
C PHE A 525 14.38 -1.40 9.46
N PHE A 526 15.08 -0.27 9.45
CA PHE A 526 14.52 1.04 9.11
C PHE A 526 15.27 1.61 7.91
N GLY A 527 14.56 1.88 6.81
CA GLY A 527 15.14 2.41 5.57
C GLY A 527 14.50 3.74 5.14
N PRO A 528 14.39 4.75 6.02
CA PRO A 528 13.55 5.91 5.73
C PRO A 528 14.06 6.74 4.54
N TRP A 529 15.36 6.72 4.24
CA TRP A 529 15.96 7.33 3.05
C TRP A 529 15.52 6.68 1.73
N LEU A 530 14.96 5.48 1.80
CA LEU A 530 14.36 4.76 0.67
C LEU A 530 12.83 4.90 0.66
N GLY A 531 12.26 5.76 1.51
CA GLY A 531 10.81 5.88 1.69
C GLY A 531 10.19 4.72 2.46
N ILE A 532 11.00 3.94 3.18
CA ILE A 532 10.55 2.77 3.96
C ILE A 532 10.74 3.09 5.45
N PRO A 533 9.71 3.57 6.16
CA PRO A 533 9.83 3.90 7.59
C PRO A 533 10.36 2.71 8.40
N GLU A 534 9.76 1.54 8.22
CA GLU A 534 10.23 0.25 8.75
C GLU A 534 9.89 -0.83 7.71
N ASP A 535 10.84 -1.71 7.40
CA ASP A 535 10.60 -2.86 6.52
C ASP A 535 10.06 -4.03 7.35
N HIS A 536 9.00 -4.68 6.87
CA HIS A 536 8.39 -5.81 7.58
C HIS A 536 9.37 -6.97 7.74
N VAL A 537 10.05 -7.35 6.65
CA VAL A 537 11.10 -8.36 6.64
C VAL A 537 12.14 -8.02 5.57
N CYS A 538 13.31 -7.56 5.99
CA CYS A 538 14.42 -7.20 5.12
C CYS A 538 15.43 -8.35 4.98
N GLY A 539 15.36 -9.09 3.87
CA GLY A 539 16.29 -10.18 3.59
C GLY A 539 17.75 -9.71 3.44
N SER A 540 18.01 -8.59 2.75
CA SER A 540 19.37 -8.09 2.55
C SER A 540 20.07 -7.69 3.85
N ALA A 541 19.33 -7.25 4.87
CA ALA A 541 19.90 -6.99 6.20
C ALA A 541 20.59 -8.23 6.80
N HIS A 542 20.11 -9.44 6.47
CA HIS A 542 20.66 -10.69 6.99
C HIS A 542 21.99 -11.09 6.35
N THR A 543 22.35 -10.47 5.21
CA THR A 543 23.71 -10.59 4.66
C THR A 543 24.76 -9.92 5.55
N VAL A 544 24.34 -8.97 6.41
CA VAL A 544 25.16 -8.28 7.42
C VAL A 544 25.01 -8.91 8.80
N LEU A 545 23.77 -9.21 9.21
CA LEU A 545 23.49 -9.76 10.54
C LEU A 545 24.08 -11.16 10.74
N ALA A 546 23.95 -12.04 9.75
CA ALA A 546 24.35 -13.43 9.89
C ALA A 546 25.86 -13.62 10.17
N PRO A 547 26.80 -13.03 9.40
CA PRO A 547 28.23 -13.14 9.71
C PRO A 547 28.58 -12.47 11.04
N TYR A 548 27.92 -11.35 11.39
CA TYR A 548 28.14 -10.67 12.66
C TYR A 548 27.75 -11.55 13.85
N TRP A 549 26.53 -12.09 13.84
CA TRP A 549 26.04 -12.94 14.93
C TRP A 549 26.75 -14.28 15.01
N THR A 550 27.23 -14.82 13.89
CA THR A 550 28.09 -16.02 13.89
C THR A 550 29.37 -15.76 14.68
N SER A 551 30.00 -14.61 14.46
CA SER A 551 31.19 -14.20 15.21
C SER A 551 30.90 -13.97 16.69
N VAL A 552 29.80 -13.27 17.01
CA VAL A 552 29.41 -12.96 18.40
C VAL A 552 29.04 -14.21 19.19
N LEU A 553 28.31 -15.15 18.59
CA LEU A 553 27.83 -16.36 19.26
C LEU A 553 28.84 -17.51 19.23
N GLY A 554 29.89 -17.42 18.42
CA GLY A 554 30.88 -18.48 18.26
C GLY A 554 30.31 -19.78 17.67
N LYS A 555 29.20 -19.69 16.93
CA LYS A 555 28.52 -20.80 16.27
C LYS A 555 27.84 -20.35 14.99
N ASP A 556 27.58 -21.29 14.08
CA ASP A 556 26.74 -21.04 12.92
C ASP A 556 25.33 -20.62 13.36
N VAL A 557 24.91 -19.45 12.92
CA VAL A 557 23.52 -19.01 13.04
C VAL A 557 22.68 -19.68 11.95
N LYS A 558 21.52 -20.20 12.34
CA LYS A 558 20.62 -20.95 11.45
C LYS A 558 19.23 -20.35 11.41
N LYS A 559 18.77 -19.65 12.45
CA LYS A 559 17.41 -19.12 12.52
C LYS A 559 17.37 -17.71 13.10
N ALA A 560 16.71 -16.80 12.41
CA ALA A 560 16.50 -15.42 12.84
C ALA A 560 15.04 -15.01 12.71
N ARG A 561 14.65 -13.98 13.46
CA ARG A 561 13.32 -13.36 13.34
C ARG A 561 13.44 -11.86 13.17
N MET A 562 12.75 -11.29 12.19
CA MET A 562 12.52 -9.85 12.16
C MET A 562 11.24 -9.56 12.95
N VAL A 563 11.32 -8.72 13.98
CA VAL A 563 10.22 -8.43 14.93
C VAL A 563 9.56 -7.09 14.63
N SER A 564 9.27 -6.85 13.36
CA SER A 564 8.38 -5.76 12.94
C SER A 564 6.94 -6.04 13.36
N THR A 565 6.03 -5.11 13.09
CA THR A 565 4.58 -5.27 13.37
C THR A 565 3.95 -6.50 12.71
N ARG A 566 4.48 -6.96 11.56
CA ARG A 566 4.03 -8.19 10.89
C ARG A 566 4.83 -9.42 11.31
N GLY A 567 6.09 -9.22 11.66
CA GLY A 567 7.04 -10.27 12.02
C GLY A 567 7.40 -11.19 10.85
N GLY A 568 8.58 -11.81 10.87
CA GLY A 568 8.93 -12.81 9.86
C GLY A 568 10.11 -13.68 10.26
N ASP A 569 10.05 -14.94 9.86
CA ASP A 569 11.04 -15.97 10.19
C ASP A 569 11.98 -16.22 9.03
N LEU A 570 13.28 -16.29 9.32
CA LEU A 570 14.32 -16.53 8.33
C LEU A 570 15.20 -17.71 8.74
N LEU A 571 15.49 -18.56 7.76
CA LEU A 571 16.52 -19.59 7.85
C LEU A 571 17.80 -19.08 7.18
N LEU A 572 18.94 -19.35 7.81
CA LEU A 572 20.23 -18.83 7.38
C LEU A 572 21.21 -19.98 7.15
N ASP A 573 21.86 -19.96 6.00
CA ASP A 573 22.88 -20.92 5.60
C ASP A 573 24.13 -20.20 5.11
N ILE A 574 25.04 -19.87 6.03
CA ILE A 574 26.33 -19.26 5.69
C ILE A 574 27.25 -20.32 5.06
N ARG A 575 27.83 -20.01 3.90
CA ARG A 575 28.65 -20.93 3.11
C ARG A 575 30.10 -20.45 3.07
N GLU A 576 31.02 -21.40 2.99
CA GLU A 576 32.47 -21.16 2.98
C GLU A 576 32.93 -20.28 1.80
N ASN A 577 32.16 -20.24 0.71
CA ASN A 577 32.46 -19.45 -0.48
C ASN A 577 32.08 -17.96 -0.37
N GLY A 578 31.82 -17.46 0.84
CA GLY A 578 31.47 -16.05 1.08
C GLY A 578 30.03 -15.70 0.68
N ARG A 579 29.15 -16.69 0.57
CA ARG A 579 27.72 -16.52 0.25
C ARG A 579 26.84 -17.00 1.39
N ILE A 580 25.59 -16.58 1.39
CA ILE A 580 24.58 -16.96 2.36
C ILE A 580 23.28 -17.33 1.65
N GLY A 581 22.73 -18.50 2.01
CA GLY A 581 21.36 -18.85 1.75
C GLY A 581 20.44 -18.19 2.76
N ILE A 582 19.44 -17.46 2.29
CA ILE A 582 18.39 -16.84 3.11
C ILE A 582 17.06 -17.49 2.71
N GLY A 583 16.51 -18.28 3.63
CA GLY A 583 15.31 -19.06 3.44
C GLY A 583 14.10 -18.50 4.19
N GLY A 584 12.91 -18.72 3.63
CA GLY A 584 11.64 -18.38 4.27
C GLY A 584 10.49 -19.22 3.73
N THR A 585 9.41 -19.30 4.49
CA THR A 585 8.12 -19.78 3.97
C THR A 585 7.33 -18.63 3.35
N CYS A 586 6.37 -18.94 2.49
CA CYS A 586 5.46 -17.96 1.91
C CYS A 586 4.01 -18.38 2.15
N GLN A 587 3.10 -17.41 2.19
CA GLN A 587 1.66 -17.66 2.18
C GLN A 587 1.02 -16.91 1.02
N ILE A 588 0.38 -17.63 0.10
CA ILE A 588 -0.42 -17.01 -0.96
C ILE A 588 -1.74 -16.59 -0.32
N VAL A 589 -1.94 -15.28 -0.24
CA VAL A 589 -3.11 -14.68 0.41
C VAL A 589 -4.23 -14.49 -0.59
N LEU A 590 -3.89 -13.99 -1.79
CA LEU A 590 -4.87 -13.69 -2.84
C LEU A 590 -4.38 -14.19 -4.21
N ARG A 591 -5.35 -14.55 -5.04
CA ARG A 591 -5.20 -14.82 -6.47
C ARG A 591 -6.30 -14.05 -7.19
N GLY A 592 -5.93 -13.32 -8.23
CA GLY A 592 -6.87 -12.59 -9.06
C GLY A 592 -6.44 -12.55 -10.51
N GLN A 593 -7.30 -11.97 -11.34
CA GLN A 593 -6.98 -11.58 -12.71
C GLN A 593 -7.17 -10.08 -12.82
N PHE A 594 -6.26 -9.40 -13.52
CA PHE A 594 -6.43 -8.01 -13.92
C PHE A 594 -6.83 -7.98 -15.40
N THR A 595 -7.70 -7.05 -15.77
CA THR A 595 -8.11 -6.79 -17.16
C THR A 595 -7.87 -5.31 -17.44
N LEU A 596 -7.14 -5.01 -18.51
CA LEU A 596 -6.77 -3.65 -18.94
C LEU A 596 -7.52 -3.23 -20.19
#